data_AF-A0A0N0JJI8-F1
#
_entry.id   AF-A0A0N0JJI8-F1
#
_cell.length_a   1.000
_cell.length_b   1.000
_cell.length_c   1.000
_cell.angle_alpha   90.00
_cell.angle_beta   90.00
_cell.angle_gamma   90.00
#
_symmetry.space_group_name_H-M   'P 1'
#
loop_
_entity.id
_entity.type
_entity.pdbx_description
1 polymer ?
#
loop_
_entity_poly.entity_id
_entity_poly.type
_entity_poly.pdbx_seq_one_letter_code
_entity_poly.pdbx_strand_id
1 'polypeptide(L)'
;MKASPRLRVLLAGSILLNAFLLAGAGAAWWSMHNQHPAIGMGALRVPGAELAPEQRRGLRQVVRQARAEVRPQVDGNRALRRQIAALLRAPVVDQPALLAQLERLRAGDAMVRAHVEMQVVPYVAGLPQADRNRIADRLEPKSGK
;
A
#
# COMPACT_ATOMS: atom_id res chain seq x y z
N MET A 1 -23.07 -15.13 -33.09
CA MET A 1 -23.51 -15.67 -31.77
C MET A 1 -23.45 -14.54 -30.74
N LYS A 2 -24.59 -14.04 -30.23
CA LYS A 2 -24.61 -12.99 -29.20
C LYS A 2 -24.26 -13.63 -27.86
N ALA A 3 -23.06 -13.35 -27.34
CA ALA A 3 -22.67 -13.77 -26.00
C ALA A 3 -23.73 -13.34 -24.99
N SER A 4 -24.18 -14.28 -24.14
CA SER A 4 -25.22 -14.01 -23.14
C SER A 4 -24.73 -12.90 -22.19
N PRO A 5 -25.63 -12.04 -21.66
CA PRO A 5 -25.24 -10.94 -20.79
C PRO A 5 -24.46 -11.41 -19.55
N ARG A 6 -24.73 -12.63 -19.07
CA ARG A 6 -23.98 -13.28 -17.98
C ARG A 6 -22.53 -13.59 -18.37
N LEU A 7 -22.28 -14.06 -19.59
CA LEU A 7 -20.93 -14.35 -20.07
C LEU A 7 -20.09 -13.08 -20.19
N ARG A 8 -20.70 -11.97 -20.63
CA ARG A 8 -20.03 -10.66 -20.73
C ARG A 8 -19.65 -10.10 -19.36
N VAL A 9 -20.53 -10.23 -18.37
CA VAL A 9 -20.23 -9.81 -16.99
C VAL A 9 -19.12 -10.66 -16.38
N LEU A 10 -19.14 -11.98 -16.59
CA LEU A 10 -18.06 -12.87 -16.14
C LEU A 10 -16.72 -12.55 -16.80
N LEU A 11 -16.73 -12.26 -18.10
CA LEU A 11 -15.53 -11.83 -18.85
C LEU A 11 -14.99 -10.49 -18.35
N ALA A 12 -15.86 -9.49 -18.16
CA ALA A 12 -15.46 -8.18 -17.64
C ALA A 12 -14.88 -8.29 -16.21
N GLY A 13 -15.49 -9.11 -15.36
CA GLY A 13 -14.98 -9.39 -14.01
C GLY A 13 -13.61 -10.06 -14.03
N SER A 14 -13.41 -11.05 -14.91
CA SER A 14 -12.11 -11.71 -15.10
C SER A 14 -11.03 -10.75 -15.59
N ILE A 15 -11.35 -9.87 -16.54
CA ILE A 15 -10.41 -8.87 -17.08
C ILE A 15 -10.01 -7.87 -16.00
N LEU A 16 -10.96 -7.32 -15.24
CA LEU A 16 -10.68 -6.39 -14.16
C LEU A 16 -9.83 -7.02 -13.04
N LEU A 17 -10.12 -8.27 -12.71
CA LEU A 17 -9.36 -9.01 -11.72
C LEU A 17 -7.91 -9.21 -12.17
N ASN A 18 -7.70 -9.63 -13.42
CA ASN A 18 -6.37 -9.82 -13.96
C ASN A 18 -5.59 -8.49 -14.05
N ALA A 19 -6.25 -7.40 -14.44
CA ALA A 19 -5.64 -6.08 -14.45
C ALA A 19 -5.21 -5.64 -13.03
N PHE A 20 -6.03 -5.92 -12.01
CA PHE A 20 -5.69 -5.66 -10.61
C PHE A 20 -4.50 -6.50 -10.13
N LEU A 21 -4.43 -7.77 -10.50
CA LEU A 21 -3.31 -8.66 -10.17
C LEU A 21 -2.01 -8.21 -10.86
N LEU A 22 -2.07 -7.82 -12.13
CA LEU A 22 -0.94 -7.30 -12.89
C LEU A 22 -0.42 -5.98 -12.33
N ALA A 23 -1.32 -5.08 -11.93
CA ALA A 23 -0.94 -3.84 -11.24
C ALA A 23 -0.24 -4.12 -9.89
N GLY A 24 -0.75 -5.08 -9.11
CA GLY A 24 -0.14 -5.52 -7.87
C GLY A 24 1.25 -6.16 -8.05
N ALA A 25 1.41 -6.99 -9.09
CA ALA A 25 2.67 -7.63 -9.44
C ALA A 25 3.72 -6.61 -9.93
N GLY A 26 3.31 -5.62 -10.74
CA GLY A 26 4.18 -4.53 -11.20
C GLY A 26 4.70 -3.67 -10.03
N ALA A 27 3.85 -3.37 -9.05
CA ALA A 27 4.25 -2.65 -7.84
C ALA A 27 5.24 -3.45 -6.98
N ALA A 28 5.06 -4.78 -6.89
CA ALA A 28 5.98 -5.67 -6.18
C ALA A 28 7.35 -5.77 -6.88
N TRP A 29 7.35 -5.92 -8.21
CA TRP A 29 8.57 -5.96 -9.03
C TRP A 29 9.35 -4.65 -8.92
N TRP A 30 8.67 -3.50 -9.03
CA TRP A 30 9.29 -2.19 -8.88
C TRP A 30 9.87 -1.96 -7.48
N SER A 31 9.22 -2.53 -6.45
CA SER A 31 9.72 -2.48 -5.07
C SER A 31 10.95 -3.38 -4.84
N MET A 32 11.15 -4.44 -5.62
CA MET A 32 12.33 -5.33 -5.51
C MET A 32 13.55 -4.80 -6.28
N HIS A 33 13.34 -4.02 -7.34
CA HIS A 33 14.44 -3.50 -8.19
C HIS A 33 15.04 -2.16 -7.72
N ASN A 34 14.44 -1.49 -6.73
CA ASN A 34 15.00 -0.27 -6.15
C ASN A 34 16.08 -0.61 -5.10
N GLN A 35 17.33 -0.22 -5.38
CA GLN A 35 18.53 -0.55 -4.60
C GLN A 35 18.59 0.09 -3.19
N HIS A 36 17.62 0.95 -2.83
CA HIS A 36 17.45 1.48 -1.48
C HIS A 36 16.01 1.27 -1.00
N PRO A 37 15.77 0.49 0.07
CA PRO A 37 14.42 0.29 0.59
C PRO A 37 13.88 1.62 1.11
N ALA A 38 12.87 2.16 0.42
CA ALA A 38 12.19 3.37 0.84
C ALA A 38 11.50 3.14 2.20
N ILE A 39 11.58 4.14 3.09
CA ILE A 39 10.91 4.09 4.38
C ILE A 39 9.44 4.49 4.15
N GLY A 40 8.53 3.56 4.40
CA GLY A 40 7.09 3.78 4.24
C GLY A 40 6.47 4.49 5.45
N MET A 41 6.24 5.80 5.32
CA MET A 41 5.58 6.67 6.31
C MET A 41 4.07 6.79 6.00
N GLY A 42 3.38 5.66 5.81
CA GLY A 42 2.00 5.64 5.33
C GLY A 42 1.91 5.78 3.81
N ALA A 43 1.29 6.86 3.31
CA ALA A 43 1.24 7.18 1.87
C ALA A 43 2.61 7.27 1.22
N LEU A 44 3.56 7.76 2.01
CA LEU A 44 4.80 8.29 1.55
C LEU A 44 5.88 7.24 1.64
N ARG A 45 6.71 7.22 0.60
CA ARG A 45 7.93 6.42 0.55
C ARG A 45 9.09 7.39 0.37
N VAL A 46 9.82 7.67 1.45
CA VAL A 46 11.04 8.48 1.36
C VAL A 46 12.21 7.54 1.07
N PRO A 47 12.97 7.77 -0.01
CA PRO A 47 14.20 7.03 -0.26
C PRO A 47 15.12 7.18 0.94
N GLY A 48 15.47 6.07 1.56
CA GLY A 48 16.35 6.06 2.73
C GLY A 48 17.79 6.46 2.40
N ALA A 49 18.09 7.20 1.34
CA ALA A 49 19.43 7.68 0.98
C ALA A 49 19.63 9.18 1.30
N GLU A 50 18.54 9.93 1.49
CA GLU A 50 18.56 11.41 1.48
C GLU A 50 18.53 12.05 2.88
N LEU A 51 18.29 11.24 3.91
CA LEU A 51 18.37 11.63 5.32
C LEU A 51 19.71 11.18 5.90
N ALA A 52 20.23 11.92 6.89
CA ALA A 52 21.43 11.49 7.62
C ALA A 52 21.23 10.07 8.23
N PRO A 53 22.28 9.24 8.35
CA PRO A 53 22.18 7.89 8.89
C PRO A 53 21.37 7.78 10.19
N GLU A 54 21.54 8.73 11.10
CA GLU A 54 20.90 8.82 12.41
C GLU A 54 19.41 9.10 12.28
N GLN A 55 19.04 10.07 11.45
CA GLN A 55 17.64 10.44 11.17
C GLN A 55 16.88 9.30 10.48
N ARG A 56 17.55 8.58 9.57
CA ARG A 56 16.98 7.38 8.95
C ARG A 56 16.66 6.29 9.97
N ARG A 57 17.56 6.08 10.94
CA ARG A 57 17.34 5.09 12.01
C ARG A 57 16.18 5.51 12.91
N GLY A 58 16.13 6.78 13.32
CA GLY A 58 15.03 7.33 14.11
C GLY A 58 13.69 7.21 13.41
N LEU A 59 13.60 7.63 12.15
CA LEU A 59 12.37 7.51 11.36
C LEU A 59 11.91 6.06 11.19
N ARG A 60 12.83 5.12 10.89
CA ARG A 60 12.51 3.69 10.82
C ARG A 60 11.98 3.15 12.14
N GLN A 61 12.54 3.61 13.26
CA GLN A 61 12.09 3.20 14.59
C GLN A 61 10.65 3.69 14.85
N VAL A 62 10.34 4.95 14.55
CA VAL A 62 8.99 5.51 14.69
C VAL A 62 7.99 4.71 13.85
N VAL A 63 8.29 4.47 12.56
CA VAL A 63 7.41 3.67 11.68
C VAL A 63 7.24 2.25 12.19
N ARG A 64 8.32 1.61 12.66
CA ARG A 64 8.26 0.25 13.20
C ARG A 64 7.39 0.18 14.45
N GLN A 65 7.52 1.16 15.34
CA GLN A 65 6.74 1.26 16.57
C GLN A 65 5.26 1.50 16.25
N ALA A 66 4.94 2.47 15.38
CA ALA A 66 3.58 2.72 14.93
C ALA A 66 2.90 1.46 14.37
N ARG A 67 3.61 0.67 13.56
CA ARG A 67 3.10 -0.62 13.05
C ARG A 67 3.00 -1.72 14.10
N ALA A 68 3.79 -1.66 15.17
CA ALA A 68 3.68 -2.60 16.28
C ALA A 68 2.40 -2.33 17.09
N GLU A 69 2.03 -1.05 17.26
CA GLU A 69 0.80 -0.64 17.96
C GLU A 69 -0.47 -1.11 17.24
N VAL A 70 -0.49 -1.07 15.91
CA VAL A 70 -1.62 -1.57 15.09
C VAL A 70 -1.37 -2.99 14.54
N ARG A 71 -0.52 -3.78 15.20
CA ARG A 71 -0.18 -5.14 14.76
C ARG A 71 -1.41 -6.04 14.57
N PRO A 72 -2.41 -6.07 15.47
CA PRO A 72 -3.62 -6.88 15.27
C PRO A 72 -4.36 -6.57 13.97
N GLN A 73 -4.44 -5.29 13.59
CA GLN A 73 -5.09 -4.83 12.37
C GLN A 73 -4.27 -5.21 11.13
N VAL A 74 -2.94 -5.12 11.20
CA VAL A 74 -2.05 -5.61 10.14
C VAL A 74 -2.25 -7.11 9.91
N ASP A 75 -2.36 -7.90 10.98
CA ASP A 75 -2.58 -9.34 10.88
C ASP A 75 -3.99 -9.66 10.37
N GLY A 76 -5.00 -8.86 10.75
CA GLY A 76 -6.34 -8.89 10.19
C GLY A 76 -6.36 -8.65 8.68
N ASN A 77 -5.65 -7.62 8.19
CA ASN A 77 -5.54 -7.34 6.75
C ASN A 77 -4.83 -8.49 6.00
N ARG A 78 -3.83 -9.12 6.61
CA ARG A 78 -3.17 -10.32 6.05
C ARG A 78 -4.14 -11.49 5.96
N ALA A 79 -5.02 -11.69 6.95
CA ALA A 79 -6.07 -12.69 6.89
C ALA A 79 -7.09 -12.38 5.78
N LEU A 80 -7.52 -11.13 5.63
CA LEU A 80 -8.42 -10.70 4.54
C LEU A 80 -7.83 -10.97 3.16
N ARG A 81 -6.53 -10.70 2.96
CA ARG A 81 -5.84 -11.02 1.69
C ARG A 81 -5.85 -12.51 1.38
N ARG A 82 -5.70 -13.37 2.40
CA ARG A 82 -5.83 -14.84 2.24
C ARG A 82 -7.26 -15.24 1.87
N GLN A 83 -8.26 -14.62 2.47
CA GLN A 83 -9.68 -14.87 2.16
C GLN A 83 -10.03 -14.42 0.73
N ILE A 84 -9.58 -13.23 0.31
CA ILE A 84 -9.72 -12.74 -1.06
C ILE A 84 -9.06 -13.73 -2.02
N ALA A 85 -7.81 -14.14 -1.77
CA ALA A 85 -7.13 -15.12 -2.61
C ALA A 85 -7.88 -16.46 -2.71
N ALA A 86 -8.56 -16.90 -1.65
CA ALA A 86 -9.40 -18.08 -1.68
C ALA A 86 -10.65 -17.89 -2.55
N LEU A 87 -11.34 -16.74 -2.44
CA LEU A 87 -12.50 -16.39 -3.27
C LEU A 87 -12.15 -16.36 -4.76
N LEU A 88 -10.95 -15.89 -5.10
CA LEU A 88 -10.47 -15.82 -6.49
C LEU A 88 -10.08 -17.18 -7.07
N ARG A 89 -9.71 -18.14 -6.22
CA ARG A 89 -9.37 -19.51 -6.64
C ARG A 89 -10.59 -20.43 -6.72
N ALA A 90 -11.76 -19.95 -6.31
CA ALA A 90 -12.99 -20.73 -6.39
C ALA A 90 -13.35 -21.00 -7.87
N PRO A 91 -13.96 -22.16 -8.19
CA PRO A 91 -14.38 -22.48 -9.56
C PRO A 91 -15.38 -21.47 -10.14
N VAL A 92 -16.18 -20.83 -9.27
CA VAL A 92 -17.07 -19.72 -9.61
C VAL A 92 -16.80 -18.59 -8.63
N VAL A 93 -16.53 -17.39 -9.18
CA VAL A 93 -16.26 -16.20 -8.37
C VAL A 93 -17.56 -15.61 -7.82
N ASP A 94 -17.69 -15.60 -6.50
CA ASP A 94 -18.72 -14.84 -5.80
C ASP A 94 -18.33 -13.35 -5.78
N GLN A 95 -18.89 -12.58 -6.71
CA GLN A 95 -18.58 -11.16 -6.88
C GLN A 95 -18.99 -10.32 -5.65
N PRO A 96 -20.22 -10.45 -5.09
CA PRO A 96 -20.59 -9.76 -3.85
C PRO A 96 -19.64 -10.03 -2.69
N ALA A 97 -19.27 -11.29 -2.45
CA ALA A 97 -18.36 -11.65 -1.38
C ALA A 97 -16.96 -11.07 -1.59
N LEU A 98 -16.46 -11.10 -2.83
CA LEU A 98 -15.17 -10.53 -3.20
C LEU A 98 -15.14 -9.01 -2.96
N LEU A 99 -16.16 -8.29 -3.42
CA LEU A 99 -16.27 -6.83 -3.23
C LEU A 99 -16.33 -6.46 -1.75
N ALA A 100 -17.09 -7.19 -0.95
CA ALA A 100 -17.19 -6.96 0.49
C ALA A 100 -15.83 -7.14 1.20
N GLN A 101 -15.07 -8.17 0.83
CA GLN A 101 -13.76 -8.41 1.44
C GLN A 101 -12.70 -7.41 0.97
N LEU A 102 -12.74 -6.98 -0.30
CA LEU A 102 -11.88 -5.92 -0.82
C LEU A 102 -12.15 -4.59 -0.10
N GLU A 103 -13.41 -4.27 0.18
CA GLU A 103 -13.76 -3.03 0.89
C GLU A 103 -13.24 -3.02 2.32
N ARG A 104 -13.41 -4.13 3.05
CA ARG A 104 -12.83 -4.30 4.39
C ARG A 104 -11.31 -4.16 4.38
N LEU A 105 -10.65 -4.74 3.36
CA LEU A 105 -9.20 -4.62 3.23
C LEU A 105 -8.76 -3.18 2.98
N ARG A 106 -9.47 -2.42 2.12
CA ARG A 106 -9.17 -1.00 1.87
C ARG A 106 -9.31 -0.17 3.13
N ALA A 107 -10.40 -0.34 3.87
CA ALA A 107 -10.63 0.37 5.12
C ALA A 107 -9.53 0.07 6.15
N GLY A 108 -9.16 -1.21 6.31
CA GLY A 108 -8.08 -1.62 7.20
C GLY A 108 -6.72 -1.06 6.78
N ASP A 109 -6.39 -1.09 5.49
CA ASP A 109 -5.11 -0.57 4.98
C ASP A 109 -5.04 0.96 5.14
N ALA A 110 -6.15 1.68 4.91
CA ALA A 110 -6.26 3.12 5.15
C ALA A 110 -6.05 3.47 6.63
N MET A 111 -6.63 2.69 7.54
CA MET A 111 -6.47 2.88 8.98
C MET A 111 -5.02 2.70 9.43
N VAL A 112 -4.36 1.61 9.00
CA VAL A 112 -2.94 1.37 9.31
C VAL A 112 -2.06 2.50 8.77
N ARG A 113 -2.35 2.95 7.53
CA ARG A 113 -1.63 4.06 6.91
C ARG A 113 -1.80 5.37 7.71
N ALA A 114 -3.02 5.73 8.06
CA ALA A 114 -3.32 6.94 8.83
C ALA A 114 -2.63 6.93 10.21
N HIS A 115 -2.62 5.77 10.88
CA HIS A 115 -1.92 5.63 12.16
C HIS A 115 -0.42 5.90 12.04
N VAL A 116 0.23 5.34 11.01
CA VAL A 116 1.65 5.61 10.76
C VAL A 116 1.90 7.09 10.46
N GLU A 117 1.05 7.73 9.65
CA GLU A 117 1.16 9.16 9.35
C GLU A 117 1.08 10.01 10.63
N MET A 118 0.09 9.74 11.49
CA MET A 118 -0.07 10.42 12.79
C MET A 118 1.18 10.31 13.67
N GLN A 119 1.81 9.13 13.73
CA GLN A 119 3.00 8.92 14.57
C GLN A 119 4.27 9.54 13.96
N VAL A 120 4.34 9.65 12.63
CA VAL A 120 5.51 10.18 11.92
C VAL A 120 5.54 11.71 11.91
N VAL A 121 4.38 12.38 11.82
CA VAL A 121 4.31 13.85 11.70
C VAL A 121 5.10 14.58 12.79
N PRO A 122 4.99 14.24 14.10
CA PRO A 122 5.78 14.90 15.14
C PRO A 122 7.29 14.73 14.95
N TYR A 123 7.74 13.55 14.50
CA TYR A 123 9.15 13.29 14.23
C TYR A 123 9.67 14.17 13.08
N VAL A 124 8.91 14.25 11.98
CA VAL A 124 9.26 15.09 10.82
C VAL A 124 9.26 16.58 11.19
N ALA A 125 8.33 17.03 12.02
CA ALA A 125 8.29 18.39 12.53
C ALA A 125 9.57 18.76 13.31
N GLY A 126 10.18 17.79 14.02
CA GLY A 126 11.43 17.97 14.74
C GLY A 126 12.72 17.91 13.90
N LEU A 127 12.64 17.57 12.60
CA LEU A 127 13.82 17.50 11.74
C LEU A 127 14.33 18.90 11.35
N PRO A 128 15.63 19.06 11.01
CA PRO A 128 16.13 20.29 10.40
C PRO A 128 15.36 20.67 9.13
N GLN A 129 15.25 21.98 8.84
CA GLN A 129 14.53 22.48 7.66
C GLN A 129 15.03 21.87 6.35
N ALA A 130 16.35 21.68 6.22
CA ALA A 130 16.95 21.08 5.03
C ALA A 130 16.43 19.66 4.78
N ASP A 131 16.24 18.86 5.83
CA ASP A 131 15.73 17.50 5.71
C ASP A 131 14.22 17.47 5.45
N ARG A 132 13.46 18.41 6.02
CA ARG A 132 12.04 18.60 5.68
C ARG A 132 11.85 19.00 4.22
N ASN A 133 12.70 19.86 3.68
CA ASN A 133 12.65 20.25 2.26
C ASN A 133 12.89 19.03 1.35
N ARG A 134 13.87 18.18 1.65
CA ARG A 134 14.10 16.94 0.90
C ARG A 134 12.88 16.00 0.91
N ILE A 135 12.17 15.94 2.04
CA ILE A 135 10.92 15.18 2.13
C ILE A 135 9.84 15.84 1.25
N ALA A 136 9.71 17.16 1.27
CA ALA A 136 8.75 17.93 0.47
C ALA A 136 8.99 17.79 -1.04
N ASP A 137 10.25 17.81 -1.49
CA ASP A 137 10.63 17.64 -2.91
C ASP A 137 10.14 16.30 -3.52
N ARG A 138 9.81 15.32 -2.66
CA ARG A 138 9.25 14.03 -3.07
C ARG A 138 7.72 13.99 -3.06
N LEU A 139 7.06 14.95 -2.40
CA LEU A 139 5.61 15.10 -2.40
C LEU A 139 5.12 15.77 -3.68
N GLU A 140 5.92 16.69 -4.20
CA GLU A 140 5.60 17.36 -5.44
C GLU A 140 5.85 16.40 -6.61
N PRO A 141 4.87 16.21 -7.50
CA PRO A 141 5.13 15.58 -8.78
C PRO A 141 6.24 16.38 -9.46
N LYS A 142 7.34 15.71 -9.86
CA LYS A 142 8.31 16.33 -10.75
C LYS A 142 7.56 16.70 -12.03
N SER A 143 7.09 17.94 -12.12
CA SER A 143 6.54 18.50 -13.33
C SER A 143 7.68 18.47 -14.34
N GLY A 144 7.55 17.60 -15.33
CA GLY A 144 8.58 17.37 -16.33
C GLY A 144 9.01 18.69 -16.97
N LYS A 145 10.32 18.91 -17.03
CA LYS A 145 10.93 19.73 -18.07
C LYS A 145 11.29 18.81 -19.23
#